data_AF-A0A496LI37-F1
#
_entry.id   AF-A0A496LI37-F1
#
_cell.length_a   1.000
_cell.length_b   1.000
_cell.length_c   1.000
_cell.angle_alpha   90.00
_cell.angle_beta   90.00
_cell.angle_gamma   90.00
#
_symmetry.space_group_name_H-M   'P 1'
#
loop_
_entity.id
_entity.type
_entity.pdbx_description
1 polymer ?
#
loop_
_entity_poly.entity_id
_entity_poly.type
_entity_poly.pdbx_seq_one_letter_code
_entity_poly.pdbx_strand_id
1 'polypeptide(L)'
;MGMSAHYYAYAQDVIEAIKNGGGDDVEALDEYDLDKMWDAMHKTLTGKNMFEAMSAGEIFATPNPLSWAIFGRGMAGEEGSEAVSYVDADDVKAVAKAMQSTDIGALLANVNFTDFGEAGTYPEIWEYESEFEDIKAELKEHFNGLLSFYQNAADKGLGVLIVVA
;
A
#
# COMPACT_ATOMS: atom_id res chain seq x y z
N MET A 1 -6.39 2.54 19.28
CA MET A 1 -5.43 2.93 18.23
C MET A 1 -5.23 1.70 17.37
N GLY A 2 -5.23 1.87 16.05
CA GLY A 2 -5.08 0.79 15.09
C GLY A 2 -4.06 1.21 14.03
N MET A 3 -3.59 0.25 13.23
CA MET A 3 -2.44 0.43 12.35
C MET A 3 -2.77 1.31 11.13
N SER A 4 -1.98 2.35 10.89
CA SER A 4 -2.04 3.16 9.66
C SER A 4 -0.87 2.86 8.73
N ALA A 5 -1.03 3.12 7.43
CA ALA A 5 0.05 2.98 6.45
C ALA A 5 0.55 4.34 5.97
N HIS A 6 1.81 4.63 6.26
CA HIS A 6 2.51 5.83 5.83
C HIS A 6 3.54 5.50 4.76
N TYR A 7 3.65 6.38 3.78
CA TYR A 7 4.50 6.24 2.61
C TYR A 7 5.47 7.41 2.56
N TYR A 8 6.74 7.12 2.30
CA TYR A 8 7.80 8.11 2.22
C TYR A 8 8.63 7.89 0.95
N ALA A 9 8.74 8.92 0.11
CA ALA A 9 9.54 8.86 -1.10
C ALA A 9 10.96 9.34 -0.84
N TYR A 10 11.95 8.56 -1.26
CA TYR A 10 13.37 8.85 -1.07
C TYR A 10 14.14 8.65 -2.37
N ALA A 11 15.32 9.28 -2.45
CA ALA A 11 16.28 8.92 -3.48
C ALA A 11 16.68 7.44 -3.34
N GLN A 12 16.97 6.76 -4.44
CA GLN A 12 17.24 5.31 -4.42
C GLN A 12 18.43 4.94 -3.51
N ASP A 13 19.47 5.77 -3.47
CA ASP A 13 20.63 5.56 -2.60
C ASP A 13 20.27 5.64 -1.11
N VAL A 14 19.28 6.45 -0.74
CA VAL A 14 18.73 6.51 0.62
C VAL A 14 17.91 5.25 0.93
N ILE A 15 17.09 4.75 -0.01
CA ILE A 15 16.40 3.46 0.17
C ILE A 15 17.39 2.32 0.40
N GLU A 16 18.49 2.28 -0.35
CA GLU A 16 19.57 1.31 -0.12
C GLU A 16 20.24 1.49 1.24
N ALA A 17 20.43 2.73 1.72
CA ALA A 17 20.95 2.98 3.06
C ALA A 17 20.00 2.45 4.15
N ILE A 18 18.69 2.71 4.03
CA ILE A 18 17.64 2.25 4.97
C ILE A 18 17.57 0.72 5.02
N LYS A 19 17.65 0.05 3.87
CA LYS A 19 17.72 -1.43 3.80
C LYS A 19 18.90 -1.99 4.59
N ASN A 20 19.98 -1.23 4.74
CA ASN A 20 21.20 -1.62 5.45
C ASN A 20 21.32 -1.00 6.85
N GLY A 21 20.23 -0.43 7.40
CA GLY A 21 20.18 0.11 8.76
C GLY A 21 20.76 1.52 8.95
N GLY A 22 20.81 2.33 7.90
CA GLY A 22 21.17 3.75 7.98
C GLY A 22 20.18 4.67 7.24
N GLY A 23 20.48 5.96 7.12
CA GLY A 23 19.62 6.90 6.37
C GLY A 23 18.30 7.26 7.06
N ASP A 24 18.17 6.93 8.34
CA ASP A 24 17.07 7.28 9.25
C ASP A 24 17.02 8.77 9.61
N ASP A 25 18.07 9.52 9.29
CA ASP A 25 18.19 10.97 9.50
C ASP A 25 17.85 11.81 8.25
N VAL A 26 17.52 11.17 7.12
CA VAL A 26 17.22 11.86 5.87
C VAL A 26 15.73 12.21 5.79
N GLU A 27 15.41 13.46 5.47
CA GLU A 27 14.03 13.89 5.24
C GLU A 27 13.45 13.29 3.95
N ALA A 28 12.20 12.85 4.00
CA ALA A 28 11.48 12.36 2.82
C ALA A 28 11.26 13.49 1.80
N LEU A 29 11.31 13.15 0.52
CA LEU A 29 11.08 14.10 -0.58
C LEU A 29 9.60 14.26 -0.92
N ASP A 30 8.78 13.31 -0.50
CA ASP A 30 7.32 13.31 -0.57
C ASP A 30 6.78 12.31 0.45
N GLU A 31 5.55 12.50 0.89
CA GLU A 31 4.90 11.61 1.84
C GLU A 31 3.40 11.45 1.53
N TYR A 32 2.84 10.32 1.94
CA TYR A 32 1.41 10.06 1.83
C TYR A 32 0.92 9.20 2.99
N ASP A 33 -0.29 9.48 3.47
CA ASP A 33 -0.95 8.72 4.53
C ASP A 33 -2.20 8.06 3.97
N LEU A 34 -2.22 6.73 3.98
CA LEU A 34 -3.37 5.92 3.56
C LEU A 34 -4.32 5.61 4.74
N ASP A 35 -4.02 6.17 5.92
CA ASP A 35 -4.67 5.89 7.20
C ASP A 35 -4.81 4.37 7.38
N LYS A 36 -5.95 3.92 7.90
CA LYS A 36 -6.25 2.52 8.23
C LYS A 36 -6.78 1.72 7.05
N MET A 37 -6.82 2.30 5.85
CA MET A 37 -7.46 1.70 4.68
C MET A 37 -6.52 0.80 3.86
N TRP A 38 -5.30 0.55 4.34
CA TRP A 38 -4.28 -0.21 3.60
C TRP A 38 -4.69 -1.64 3.26
N ASP A 39 -5.27 -2.38 4.20
CA ASP A 39 -5.64 -3.78 3.97
C ASP A 39 -6.87 -3.90 3.07
N ALA A 40 -7.87 -3.05 3.32
CA ALA A 40 -9.03 -2.88 2.46
C ALA A 40 -8.62 -2.51 1.02
N MET A 41 -7.69 -1.56 0.87
CA MET A 41 -7.13 -1.17 -0.42
C MET A 41 -6.45 -2.36 -1.11
N HIS A 42 -5.61 -3.11 -0.40
CA HIS A 42 -4.96 -4.29 -0.98
C HIS A 42 -6.00 -5.32 -1.46
N LYS A 43 -7.04 -5.59 -0.65
CA LYS A 43 -8.11 -6.52 -1.03
C LYS A 43 -8.93 -6.01 -2.21
N THR A 44 -9.26 -4.72 -2.28
CA THR A 44 -9.92 -4.12 -3.45
C THR A 44 -9.09 -4.27 -4.73
N LEU A 45 -7.77 -4.07 -4.64
CA LEU A 45 -6.88 -4.08 -5.81
C LEU A 45 -6.48 -5.48 -6.27
N THR A 46 -6.42 -6.45 -5.36
CA THR A 46 -5.82 -7.78 -5.62
C THR A 46 -6.76 -8.95 -5.36
N GLY A 47 -7.88 -8.71 -4.67
CA GLY A 47 -8.81 -9.73 -4.21
C GLY A 47 -8.39 -10.44 -2.92
N LYS A 48 -7.30 -10.03 -2.26
CA LYS A 48 -6.81 -10.65 -1.02
C LYS A 48 -6.50 -9.60 0.02
N ASN A 49 -6.82 -9.84 1.28
CA ASN A 49 -6.26 -9.07 2.40
C ASN A 49 -4.86 -9.58 2.77
N MET A 50 -4.25 -8.98 3.80
CA MET A 50 -2.93 -9.31 4.30
C MET A 50 -2.82 -10.77 4.75
N PHE A 51 -3.80 -11.26 5.51
CA PHE A 51 -3.79 -12.64 6.00
C PHE A 51 -3.90 -13.66 4.86
N GLU A 52 -4.76 -13.38 3.87
CA GLU A 52 -4.93 -14.22 2.68
C GLU A 52 -3.67 -14.23 1.82
N ALA A 53 -3.07 -13.05 1.58
CA ALA A 53 -1.82 -12.93 0.84
C ALA A 53 -0.64 -13.60 1.56
N MET A 54 -0.56 -13.46 2.89
CA MET A 54 0.46 -14.11 3.72
C MET A 54 0.29 -15.63 3.70
N SER A 55 -0.93 -16.13 3.86
CA SER A 55 -1.24 -17.57 3.85
C SER A 55 -0.94 -18.21 2.49
N ALA A 56 -1.08 -17.44 1.40
CA ALA A 56 -0.71 -17.86 0.06
C ALA A 56 0.82 -17.79 -0.22
N GLY A 57 1.62 -17.25 0.71
CA GLY A 57 3.05 -17.02 0.51
C GLY A 57 3.34 -15.96 -0.55
N GLU A 58 2.42 -15.03 -0.76
CA GLU A 58 2.49 -14.03 -1.84
C GLU A 58 3.08 -12.70 -1.40
N ILE A 59 3.12 -12.42 -0.08
CA ILE A 59 3.76 -11.22 0.46
C ILE A 59 5.23 -11.20 0.00
N PHE A 60 5.61 -10.10 -0.67
CA PHE A 60 6.89 -9.88 -1.36
C PHE A 60 7.23 -10.81 -2.55
N ALA A 61 6.61 -11.98 -2.65
CA ALA A 61 6.88 -12.97 -3.70
C ALA A 61 6.03 -12.77 -4.97
N THR A 62 4.88 -12.09 -4.85
CA THR A 62 3.99 -11.87 -5.99
C THR A 62 4.60 -10.94 -7.04
N PRO A 63 4.39 -11.20 -8.35
CA PRO A 63 4.80 -10.28 -9.42
C PRO A 63 3.81 -9.12 -9.62
N ASN A 64 2.77 -9.00 -8.77
CA ASN A 64 1.69 -8.01 -8.94
C ASN A 64 2.08 -6.62 -8.40
N PRO A 65 2.25 -5.59 -9.24
CA PRO A 65 2.61 -4.25 -8.77
C PRO A 65 1.55 -3.59 -7.89
N LEU A 66 0.28 -3.97 -8.01
CA LEU A 66 -0.77 -3.46 -7.12
C LEU A 66 -0.59 -3.96 -5.68
N SER A 67 0.00 -5.14 -5.49
CA SER A 67 0.35 -5.63 -4.16
C SER A 67 1.56 -4.88 -3.58
N TRP A 68 2.55 -4.58 -4.43
CA TRP A 68 3.73 -3.80 -4.03
C TRP A 68 3.38 -2.38 -3.59
N ALA A 69 2.29 -1.82 -4.12
CA ALA A 69 1.77 -0.52 -3.72
C ALA A 69 1.36 -0.45 -2.25
N ILE A 70 1.13 -1.59 -1.59
CA ILE A 70 0.69 -1.65 -0.18
C ILE A 70 1.73 -2.34 0.69
N PHE A 71 2.27 -3.47 0.23
CA PHE A 71 3.21 -4.26 1.03
C PHE A 71 4.66 -4.10 0.60
N GLY A 72 4.96 -3.50 -0.55
CA GLY A 72 6.33 -3.40 -1.04
C GLY A 72 6.88 -4.70 -1.65
N ARG A 73 8.19 -4.69 -1.92
CA ARG A 73 8.98 -5.77 -2.56
C ARG A 73 9.84 -6.57 -1.59
N GLY A 74 9.98 -6.07 -0.37
CA GLY A 74 10.71 -6.72 0.72
C GLY A 74 10.70 -5.85 1.96
N MET A 75 11.15 -6.43 3.07
CA MET A 75 11.36 -5.72 4.34
C MET A 75 12.60 -4.84 4.26
N ALA A 76 12.54 -3.66 4.89
CA ALA A 76 13.69 -2.83 5.18
C ALA A 76 14.04 -2.92 6.68
N GLY A 77 15.28 -2.59 7.03
CA GLY A 77 15.77 -2.62 8.41
C GLY A 77 16.17 -4.00 8.92
N GLU A 78 16.55 -4.05 10.20
CA GLU A 78 16.97 -5.29 10.88
C GLU A 78 15.77 -6.20 11.17
N GLU A 79 16.03 -7.51 11.27
CA GLU A 79 15.01 -8.50 11.66
C GLU A 79 14.37 -8.12 13.01
N GLY A 80 13.06 -7.86 13.01
CA GLY A 80 12.28 -7.50 14.20
C GLY A 80 12.00 -6.00 14.39
N SER A 81 12.39 -5.14 13.43
CA SER A 81 11.93 -3.75 13.35
C SER A 81 10.43 -3.65 13.01
N GLU A 82 9.86 -2.43 13.08
CA GLU A 82 8.49 -2.14 12.65
C GLU A 82 8.22 -2.71 11.24
N ALA A 83 6.96 -2.90 10.84
CA ALA A 83 6.61 -3.45 9.54
C ALA A 83 6.93 -2.43 8.42
N VAL A 84 8.22 -2.26 8.14
CA VAL A 84 8.78 -1.34 7.17
C VAL A 84 9.16 -2.14 5.94
N SER A 85 8.58 -1.78 4.81
CA SER A 85 8.89 -2.37 3.51
C SER A 85 9.30 -1.30 2.50
N TYR A 86 9.83 -1.73 1.37
CA TYR A 86 10.31 -0.81 0.34
C TYR A 86 9.85 -1.20 -1.07
N VAL A 87 9.84 -0.22 -1.97
CA VAL A 87 9.72 -0.37 -3.42
C VAL A 87 10.86 0.42 -4.05
N ASP A 88 11.73 -0.26 -4.79
CA ASP A 88 12.83 0.41 -5.50
C ASP A 88 12.28 1.27 -6.66
N ALA A 89 13.03 2.29 -7.07
CA ALA A 89 12.60 3.28 -8.05
C ALA A 89 12.13 2.71 -9.40
N ASP A 90 12.67 1.56 -9.83
CA ASP A 90 12.21 0.88 -11.03
C ASP A 90 10.87 0.16 -10.82
N ASP A 91 10.66 -0.45 -9.65
CA ASP A 91 9.40 -1.08 -9.29
C ASP A 91 8.31 -0.02 -9.01
N VAL A 92 8.67 1.17 -8.50
CA VAL A 92 7.76 2.32 -8.34
C VAL A 92 7.12 2.72 -9.68
N LYS A 93 7.88 2.68 -10.79
CA LYS A 93 7.32 2.94 -12.13
C LYS A 93 6.29 1.88 -12.53
N ALA A 94 6.55 0.62 -12.18
CA ALA A 94 5.61 -0.47 -12.43
C ALA A 94 4.33 -0.31 -11.59
N VAL A 95 4.45 0.08 -10.32
CA VAL A 95 3.33 0.40 -9.43
C VAL A 95 2.49 1.53 -10.02
N ALA A 96 3.10 2.68 -10.31
CA ALA A 96 2.41 3.85 -10.85
C ALA A 96 1.65 3.52 -12.15
N LYS A 97 2.26 2.74 -13.04
CA LYS A 97 1.61 2.30 -14.29
C LYS A 97 0.44 1.34 -14.03
N ALA A 98 0.59 0.39 -13.11
CA ALA A 98 -0.47 -0.55 -12.76
C ALA A 98 -1.67 0.20 -12.15
N MET A 99 -1.42 1.09 -11.19
CA MET A 99 -2.47 1.92 -10.58
C MET A 99 -3.15 2.83 -11.61
N GLN A 100 -2.39 3.49 -12.49
CA GLN A 100 -2.96 4.32 -13.57
C GLN A 100 -3.88 3.51 -14.51
N SER A 101 -3.58 2.22 -14.70
CA SER A 101 -4.37 1.34 -15.56
C SER A 101 -5.59 0.74 -14.86
N THR A 102 -5.69 0.90 -13.53
CA THR A 102 -6.78 0.36 -12.73
C THR A 102 -8.00 1.28 -12.78
N ASP A 103 -9.14 0.72 -13.17
CA ASP A 103 -10.44 1.38 -12.99
C ASP A 103 -10.97 1.11 -11.57
N ILE A 104 -10.56 1.96 -10.63
CA ILE A 104 -10.99 1.84 -9.23
C ILE A 104 -12.51 1.95 -9.07
N GLY A 105 -13.18 2.69 -9.95
CA GLY A 105 -14.63 2.83 -9.93
C GLY A 105 -15.32 1.50 -10.27
N ALA A 106 -14.82 0.80 -11.29
CA ALA A 106 -15.32 -0.52 -11.66
C ALA A 106 -15.04 -1.58 -10.56
N LEU A 107 -13.88 -1.52 -9.90
CA LEU A 107 -13.58 -2.42 -8.78
C LEU A 107 -14.54 -2.18 -7.61
N LEU A 108 -14.72 -0.93 -7.18
CA LEU A 108 -15.60 -0.57 -6.07
C LEU A 108 -17.08 -0.81 -6.37
N ALA A 109 -17.50 -0.75 -7.63
CA ALA A 109 -18.87 -1.10 -8.03
C ALA A 109 -19.18 -2.59 -7.83
N ASN A 110 -18.16 -3.46 -7.86
CA ASN A 110 -18.30 -4.91 -7.74
C ASN A 110 -17.81 -5.47 -6.38
N VAL A 111 -17.37 -4.60 -5.46
CA VAL A 111 -16.86 -5.02 -4.16
C VAL A 111 -17.99 -5.59 -3.29
N ASN A 112 -17.67 -6.66 -2.55
CA ASN A 112 -18.56 -7.23 -1.55
C ASN A 112 -17.96 -7.01 -0.15
N PHE A 113 -18.41 -5.98 0.58
CA PHE A 113 -17.88 -5.69 1.91
C PHE A 113 -18.29 -6.71 2.97
N THR A 114 -19.34 -7.50 2.75
CA THR A 114 -19.64 -8.63 3.63
C THR A 114 -18.49 -9.66 3.61
N ASP A 115 -17.91 -9.93 2.43
CA ASP A 115 -16.74 -10.80 2.28
C ASP A 115 -15.48 -10.18 2.92
N PHE A 116 -15.38 -8.84 2.97
CA PHE A 116 -14.30 -8.17 3.68
C PHE A 116 -14.39 -8.44 5.19
N GLY A 117 -15.61 -8.39 5.75
CA GLY A 117 -15.89 -8.74 7.14
C GLY A 117 -15.62 -10.20 7.46
N GLU A 118 -16.11 -11.12 6.65
CA GLU A 118 -15.89 -12.57 6.85
C GLU A 118 -14.41 -12.95 6.80
N ALA A 119 -13.62 -12.28 5.96
CA ALA A 119 -12.17 -12.49 5.85
C ALA A 119 -11.35 -11.77 6.94
N GLY A 120 -11.99 -11.00 7.83
CA GLY A 120 -11.28 -10.22 8.86
C GLY A 120 -10.39 -9.13 8.27
N THR A 121 -10.83 -8.49 7.18
CA THR A 121 -10.05 -7.43 6.51
C THR A 121 -9.97 -6.21 7.42
N TYR A 122 -8.78 -5.67 7.67
CA TYR A 122 -8.61 -4.46 8.45
C TYR A 122 -9.21 -3.24 7.70
N PRO A 123 -9.89 -2.27 8.35
CA PRO A 123 -10.00 -2.03 9.79
C PRO A 123 -11.21 -2.64 10.52
N GLU A 124 -11.83 -3.69 9.97
CA GLU A 124 -12.98 -4.39 10.58
C GLU A 124 -14.25 -3.51 10.76
N ILE A 125 -14.51 -2.60 9.83
CA ILE A 125 -15.65 -1.65 9.86
C ILE A 125 -16.86 -2.12 9.02
N TRP A 126 -17.01 -3.42 8.79
CA TRP A 126 -17.89 -3.96 7.74
C TRP A 126 -19.33 -4.29 8.18
N GLU A 127 -19.71 -3.89 9.40
CA GLU A 127 -20.97 -4.30 10.03
C GLU A 127 -22.20 -3.56 9.49
N TYR A 128 -22.02 -2.36 8.93
CA TYR A 128 -23.13 -1.46 8.59
C TYR A 128 -23.19 -1.19 7.08
N GLU A 129 -24.11 -1.87 6.38
CA GLU A 129 -24.33 -1.67 4.93
C GLU A 129 -24.64 -0.21 4.57
N SER A 130 -25.24 0.56 5.49
CA SER A 130 -25.54 1.98 5.31
C SER A 130 -24.29 2.84 5.11
N GLU A 131 -23.12 2.38 5.58
CA GLU A 131 -21.84 3.11 5.47
C GLU A 131 -21.05 2.73 4.21
N PHE A 132 -21.49 1.72 3.45
CA PHE A 132 -20.71 1.17 2.33
C PHE A 132 -20.45 2.16 1.20
N GLU A 133 -21.39 3.07 0.91
CA GLU A 133 -21.16 4.08 -0.12
C GLU A 133 -20.14 5.14 0.32
N ASP A 134 -20.13 5.49 1.61
CA ASP A 134 -19.14 6.40 2.18
C ASP A 134 -17.74 5.74 2.18
N ILE A 135 -17.66 4.46 2.56
CA ILE A 135 -16.42 3.67 2.50
C ILE A 135 -15.89 3.56 1.07
N LYS A 136 -16.76 3.36 0.06
CA LYS A 136 -16.33 3.39 -1.36
C LYS A 136 -15.78 4.75 -1.76
N ALA A 137 -16.42 5.83 -1.32
CA ALA A 137 -15.95 7.18 -1.62
C ALA A 137 -14.56 7.43 -1.00
N GLU A 138 -14.37 7.03 0.25
CA GLU A 138 -13.10 7.10 0.98
C GLU A 138 -12.00 6.26 0.32
N LEU A 139 -12.26 4.98 0.00
CA LEU A 139 -11.31 4.13 -0.74
C LEU A 139 -10.94 4.75 -2.10
N LYS A 140 -11.90 5.35 -2.81
CA LYS A 140 -11.62 6.00 -4.08
C LYS A 140 -10.74 7.25 -3.92
N GLU A 141 -11.01 8.08 -2.91
CA GLU A 141 -10.19 9.24 -2.60
C GLU A 141 -8.76 8.82 -2.26
N HIS A 142 -8.63 7.86 -1.35
CA HIS A 142 -7.34 7.31 -0.94
C HIS A 142 -6.56 6.67 -2.10
N PHE A 143 -7.24 5.96 -3.00
CA PHE A 143 -6.61 5.40 -4.19
C PHE A 143 -6.03 6.49 -5.09
N ASN A 144 -6.77 7.58 -5.31
CA ASN A 144 -6.32 8.69 -6.16
C ASN A 144 -5.14 9.45 -5.53
N GLY A 145 -5.16 9.64 -4.21
CA GLY A 145 -4.04 10.23 -3.49
C GLY A 145 -2.78 9.36 -3.59
N LEU A 146 -2.91 8.06 -3.34
CA LEU A 146 -1.81 7.10 -3.44
C LEU A 146 -1.27 6.98 -4.89
N LEU A 147 -2.16 6.99 -5.89
CA LEU A 147 -1.77 7.04 -7.30
C LEU A 147 -0.95 8.31 -7.61
N SER A 148 -1.40 9.46 -7.13
CA SER A 148 -0.70 10.74 -7.36
C SER A 148 0.70 10.72 -6.72
N PHE A 149 0.81 10.17 -5.52
CA PHE A 149 2.09 9.95 -4.83
C PHE A 149 3.02 9.06 -5.65
N TYR A 150 2.57 7.86 -6.07
CA TYR A 150 3.40 6.95 -6.86
C TYR A 150 3.77 7.51 -8.23
N GLN A 151 2.91 8.30 -8.87
CA GLN A 151 3.24 9.00 -10.12
C GLN A 151 4.35 10.04 -9.90
N ASN A 152 4.25 10.85 -8.85
CA ASN A 152 5.28 11.85 -8.51
C ASN A 152 6.63 11.18 -8.19
N ALA A 153 6.61 10.09 -7.42
CA ALA A 153 7.80 9.30 -7.11
C ALA A 153 8.41 8.69 -8.38
N ALA A 154 7.58 8.11 -9.27
CA ALA A 154 8.02 7.53 -10.53
C ALA A 154 8.66 8.57 -11.47
N ASP A 155 8.05 9.75 -11.61
CA ASP A 155 8.53 10.85 -12.46
C ASP A 155 9.89 11.38 -12.00
N LYS A 156 10.15 11.36 -10.69
CA LYS A 156 11.39 11.79 -10.06
C LYS A 156 12.43 10.67 -9.92
N GLY A 157 12.09 9.42 -10.25
CA GLY A 157 12.97 8.27 -10.10
C GLY A 157 13.28 7.94 -8.63
N LEU A 158 12.30 8.12 -7.74
CA LEU A 158 12.41 7.86 -6.31
C LEU A 158 11.96 6.44 -5.98
N GLY A 159 12.55 5.87 -4.94
CA GLY A 159 12.00 4.68 -4.27
C GLY A 159 11.06 5.08 -3.13
N VAL A 160 10.30 4.13 -2.63
CA VAL A 160 9.26 4.34 -1.61
C VAL A 160 9.51 3.42 -0.42
N LEU A 161 9.46 3.99 0.79
CA LEU A 161 9.35 3.26 2.05
C LEU A 161 7.89 3.23 2.47
N ILE A 162 7.42 2.10 2.98
CA ILE A 162 6.06 1.92 3.50
C ILE A 162 6.17 1.49 4.95
N VAL A 163 5.46 2.16 5.85
CA VAL A 163 5.44 1.89 7.28
C VAL A 163 4.01 1.58 7.69
N VAL A 164 3.76 0.38 8.21
CA VAL A 164 2.46 0.00 8.79
C VAL A 164 2.62 -0.20 10.30
N ALA A 165 2.02 0.69 11.11
CA ALA A 165 2.19 0.71 12.57
C ALA A 165 0.95 1.23 13.31
#